data_AF-B1A1F9-F1
#
_entry.id   AF-B1A1F9-F1
#
_cell.length_a   1.000
_cell.length_b   1.000
_cell.length_c   1.000
_cell.angle_alpha   90.00
_cell.angle_beta   90.00
_cell.angle_gamma   90.00
#
_symmetry.space_group_name_H-M   'P 1'
#
loop_
_entity.id
_entity.type
_entity.pdbx_description
1 polymer ?
#
loop_
_entity_poly.entity_id
_entity_poly.type
_entity_poly.pdbx_seq_one_letter_code
_entity_poly.pdbx_strand_id
1 'polypeptide(L)'
;FSCREMPSNQTPTEEIALSEAFKKKYTYFAVSIDSNGYVKSIAYRESNHPSLRSLGELITEVPEEFLRFKRLKKLKLYQNQLTSLPDFIQEFDSLEVLDFHDNPIDELPEWVGRLKHLKYLDLSKTNIKTLPKSLTSLKHLEVIYFDHTPIKGFPKELFSFKSTLQELYVDELEELPEEISDFKKLKLIGGKIHSFKHLDKIPQLEVIYINDSKAKNFPADFGPIHHLSNLHLYDCKYLTKLPLTLGKGKHLGSRY
;
A
#
# COMPACT_ATOMS: atom_id res chain seq x y z
N PHE A 1 12.36 -38.11 14.18
CA PHE A 1 12.05 -38.06 12.73
C PHE A 1 13.17 -37.30 12.04
N SER A 2 13.80 -37.91 11.03
CA SER A 2 15.09 -37.47 10.49
C SER A 2 14.99 -36.16 9.72
N CYS A 3 16.06 -35.36 9.84
CA CYS A 3 16.32 -34.18 9.03
C CYS A 3 16.24 -34.53 7.54
N ARG A 4 15.40 -33.80 6.80
CA ARG A 4 15.56 -33.63 5.36
C ARG A 4 16.20 -32.26 5.16
N GLU A 5 17.37 -32.28 4.55
CA GLU A 5 18.10 -31.08 4.13
C GLU A 5 17.22 -30.23 3.22
N MET A 6 17.02 -28.97 3.60
CA MET A 6 16.44 -27.95 2.72
C MET A 6 17.54 -27.36 1.83
N PRO A 7 17.22 -26.92 0.60
CA PRO A 7 18.22 -26.43 -0.35
C PRO A 7 18.97 -25.21 0.18
N SER A 8 20.30 -25.23 -0.02
CA SER A 8 21.29 -24.25 0.44
C SER A 8 21.23 -22.92 -0.32
N ASN A 9 20.15 -22.14 -0.10
CA ASN A 9 20.08 -20.73 -0.45
C ASN A 9 19.41 -19.95 0.69
N GLN A 10 19.96 -20.06 1.90
CA GLN A 10 19.47 -19.33 3.06
C GLN A 10 20.10 -17.93 3.08
N THR A 11 19.27 -16.92 2.82
CA THR A 11 19.52 -15.55 3.31
C THR A 11 19.78 -15.61 4.82
N PRO A 12 20.72 -14.83 5.37
CA PRO A 12 21.04 -14.88 6.80
C PRO A 12 19.77 -14.66 7.62
N THR A 13 19.37 -15.67 8.40
CA THR A 13 18.29 -15.54 9.37
C THR A 13 18.90 -14.94 10.63
N GLU A 14 18.67 -13.64 10.88
CA GLU A 14 18.99 -13.08 12.19
C GLU A 14 17.93 -13.54 13.20
N GLU A 15 18.28 -14.47 14.08
CA GLU A 15 17.43 -14.79 15.23
C GLU A 15 17.39 -13.60 16.20
N ILE A 16 16.18 -13.14 16.51
CA ILE A 16 15.97 -12.07 17.48
C ILE A 16 15.88 -12.70 18.86
N ALA A 17 16.82 -12.38 19.75
CA ALA A 17 16.70 -12.71 21.17
C ALA A 17 15.60 -11.84 21.78
N LEU A 18 14.51 -12.48 22.22
CA LEU A 18 13.32 -11.82 22.79
C LEU A 18 13.54 -11.49 24.27
N SER A 19 12.90 -10.42 24.75
CA SER A 19 12.84 -10.06 26.17
C SER A 19 12.11 -11.13 27.00
N GLU A 20 12.42 -11.19 28.29
CA GLU A 20 11.75 -12.11 29.23
C GLU A 20 10.24 -11.82 29.35
N ALA A 21 9.81 -10.57 29.16
CA ALA A 21 8.40 -10.20 29.14
C ALA A 21 7.68 -10.78 27.91
N PHE A 22 8.30 -10.69 26.73
CA PHE A 22 7.76 -11.28 25.50
C PHE A 22 7.79 -12.82 25.55
N LYS A 23 8.87 -13.40 26.07
CA LYS A 23 8.99 -14.86 26.32
C LYS A 23 7.92 -15.41 27.25
N LYS A 24 7.46 -14.61 28.22
CA LYS A 24 6.38 -15.00 29.14
C LYS A 24 5.04 -15.18 28.43
N LYS A 25 4.80 -14.44 27.34
CA LYS A 25 3.60 -14.53 26.50
C LYS A 25 3.78 -15.52 25.34
N TYR A 26 5.00 -15.60 24.80
CA TYR A 26 5.38 -16.48 23.70
C TYR A 26 6.64 -17.27 24.03
N THR A 27 6.49 -18.57 24.28
CA THR A 27 7.59 -19.52 24.51
C THR A 27 8.56 -19.67 23.33
N TYR A 28 8.18 -19.22 22.14
CA TYR A 28 9.02 -19.15 20.95
C TYR A 28 8.57 -17.97 20.09
N PHE A 29 9.49 -17.18 19.55
CA PHE A 29 9.21 -16.23 18.47
C PHE A 29 10.48 -16.04 17.62
N ALA A 30 10.36 -16.28 16.32
CA ALA A 30 11.45 -16.18 15.36
C ALA A 30 10.98 -15.37 14.17
N VAL A 31 11.80 -14.42 13.73
CA VAL A 31 11.54 -13.59 12.56
C VAL A 31 12.65 -13.85 11.58
N SER A 32 12.31 -14.29 10.37
CA SER A 32 13.26 -14.25 9.26
C SER A 32 13.08 -12.91 8.56
N ILE A 33 14.10 -12.08 8.59
CA ILE A 33 14.16 -10.87 7.76
C ILE A 33 15.18 -11.11 6.66
N ASP A 34 14.81 -10.85 5.41
CA ASP A 34 15.75 -10.97 4.30
C ASP A 34 16.65 -9.73 4.16
N SER A 35 17.63 -9.81 3.28
CA SER A 35 18.59 -8.73 3.01
C SER A 35 17.95 -7.44 2.49
N ASN A 36 16.68 -7.47 2.08
CA ASN A 36 15.91 -6.32 1.62
C ASN A 36 14.99 -5.75 2.70
N GLY A 37 15.01 -6.31 3.92
CA GLY A 37 14.12 -5.92 5.03
C GLY A 37 12.76 -6.62 5.01
N TYR A 38 12.57 -7.66 4.19
CA TYR A 38 11.30 -8.39 4.13
C TYR A 38 11.19 -9.38 5.29
N VAL A 39 10.11 -9.29 6.07
CA VAL A 39 9.76 -10.33 7.04
C VAL A 39 9.25 -11.56 6.26
N LYS A 40 10.14 -12.52 6.02
CA LYS A 40 9.84 -13.79 5.34
C LYS A 40 8.93 -14.70 6.13
N SER A 41 9.08 -14.68 7.45
CA SER A 41 8.32 -15.53 8.34
C SER A 41 8.37 -14.97 9.75
N ILE A 42 7.24 -14.97 10.42
CA ILE A 42 7.19 -14.94 11.88
C ILE A 42 6.65 -16.30 12.32
N ALA A 43 7.38 -16.99 13.18
CA ALA A 43 6.93 -18.21 13.82
C ALA A 43 6.88 -17.96 15.32
N TYR A 44 5.76 -18.25 15.97
CA TYR A 44 5.63 -18.03 17.40
C TYR A 44 4.88 -19.18 18.11
N ARG A 45 4.99 -19.27 19.42
CA ARG A 45 4.26 -20.22 20.25
C ARG A 45 3.79 -19.55 21.52
N GLU A 46 2.50 -19.31 21.65
CA GLU A 46 1.92 -18.81 22.90
C GLU A 46 2.18 -19.77 24.06
N SER A 47 2.41 -19.22 25.25
CA SER A 47 2.73 -19.99 26.46
C SER A 47 1.67 -21.01 26.87
N ASN A 48 0.42 -20.81 26.43
CA ASN A 48 -0.71 -21.68 26.74
C ASN A 48 -1.09 -22.61 25.57
N HIS A 49 -0.34 -22.60 24.45
CA HIS A 49 -0.72 -23.34 23.25
C HIS A 49 0.28 -24.47 22.93
N PRO A 50 -0.17 -25.74 22.81
CA PRO A 50 0.69 -26.91 22.73
C PRO A 50 1.39 -27.12 21.37
N SER A 51 1.25 -26.22 20.39
CA SER A 51 1.84 -26.37 19.04
C SER A 51 2.59 -25.13 18.60
N LEU A 52 3.78 -25.33 18.02
CA LEU A 52 4.54 -24.28 17.31
C LEU A 52 3.74 -23.87 16.07
N ARG A 53 3.32 -22.61 16.02
CA ARG A 53 2.58 -22.06 14.88
C ARG A 53 3.60 -21.81 13.75
N SER A 54 3.56 -22.60 12.68
CA SER A 54 4.43 -22.41 11.51
C SER A 54 3.91 -21.26 10.63
N LEU A 55 4.73 -20.83 9.66
CA LEU A 55 4.31 -20.00 8.51
C LEU A 55 2.90 -20.39 8.07
N GLY A 56 1.93 -19.49 8.29
CA GLY A 56 0.52 -19.72 7.97
C GLY A 56 -0.46 -19.22 9.03
N GLU A 57 -0.01 -18.93 10.25
CA GLU A 57 -0.84 -18.26 11.25
C GLU A 57 -0.49 -16.76 11.29
N LEU A 58 -1.48 -15.95 10.95
CA LEU A 58 -1.37 -14.51 10.74
C LEU A 58 -0.91 -13.79 12.02
N ILE A 59 0.01 -12.83 11.90
CA ILE A 59 0.58 -12.09 13.02
C ILE A 59 -0.46 -11.13 13.61
N THR A 60 -0.62 -11.13 14.94
CA THR A 60 -1.50 -10.18 15.64
C THR A 60 -0.75 -9.05 16.34
N GLU A 61 0.57 -9.17 16.53
CA GLU A 61 1.42 -8.13 17.10
C GLU A 61 2.87 -8.20 16.61
N VAL A 62 3.53 -7.05 16.55
CA VAL A 62 4.97 -6.95 16.25
C VAL A 62 5.70 -6.53 17.55
N PRO A 63 6.71 -7.29 18.02
CA PRO A 63 7.44 -6.97 19.23
C PRO A 63 8.36 -5.75 19.10
N GLU A 64 8.55 -5.02 20.19
CA GLU A 64 9.48 -3.88 20.29
C GLU A 64 10.93 -4.26 19.96
N GLU A 65 11.32 -5.53 20.09
CA GLU A 65 12.63 -6.03 19.75
C GLU A 65 12.98 -5.83 18.26
N PHE A 66 11.99 -5.58 17.39
CA PHE A 66 12.23 -5.12 16.01
C PHE A 66 13.00 -3.79 15.94
N LEU A 67 12.96 -2.96 17.00
CA LEU A 67 13.74 -1.73 17.09
C LEU A 67 15.24 -1.93 16.91
N ARG A 68 15.76 -3.15 17.10
CA ARG A 68 17.18 -3.44 16.86
C ARG A 68 17.61 -3.19 15.42
N PHE A 69 16.69 -3.26 14.46
CA PHE A 69 16.95 -3.01 13.04
C PHE A 69 16.92 -1.51 12.72
N LYS A 70 17.79 -0.72 13.36
CA LYS A 70 17.81 0.75 13.22
C LYS A 70 18.04 1.27 11.80
N ARG A 71 18.50 0.42 10.89
CA ARG A 71 18.72 0.73 9.47
C ARG A 71 17.63 0.18 8.54
N LEU A 72 16.50 -0.24 9.10
CA LEU A 72 15.40 -0.81 8.31
C LEU A 72 14.88 0.24 7.31
N LYS A 73 14.95 -0.11 6.03
CA LYS A 73 14.44 0.72 4.93
C LYS A 73 13.07 0.31 4.45
N LYS A 74 12.69 -0.94 4.65
CA LYS A 74 11.42 -1.49 4.19
C LYS A 74 10.83 -2.32 5.31
N LEU A 75 9.60 -2.01 5.69
CA LEU A 75 8.83 -2.76 6.67
C LEU A 75 7.56 -3.23 5.97
N LYS A 76 7.47 -4.53 5.74
CA LYS A 76 6.31 -5.18 5.13
C LYS A 76 5.65 -6.09 6.16
N LEU A 77 4.40 -5.78 6.49
CA LEU A 77 3.54 -6.43 7.49
C LEU A 77 2.19 -6.85 6.88
N TYR A 78 2.09 -6.88 5.56
CA TYR A 78 0.84 -7.17 4.86
C TYR A 78 0.32 -8.59 5.08
N GLN A 79 -0.98 -8.80 4.87
CA GLN A 79 -1.66 -10.09 4.99
C GLN A 79 -1.47 -10.72 6.38
N ASN A 80 -1.85 -9.97 7.41
CA ASN A 80 -1.77 -10.38 8.81
C ASN A 80 -3.10 -10.09 9.54
N GLN A 81 -3.10 -10.14 10.88
CA GLN A 81 -4.25 -9.84 11.74
C GLN A 81 -3.91 -8.71 12.73
N LEU A 82 -3.06 -7.76 12.30
CA LEU A 82 -2.75 -6.58 13.09
C LEU A 82 -3.99 -5.71 13.19
N THR A 83 -4.39 -5.37 14.42
CA THR A 83 -5.47 -4.41 14.70
C THR A 83 -4.94 -2.99 14.88
N SER A 84 -3.63 -2.82 15.08
CA SER A 84 -2.95 -1.53 15.15
C SER A 84 -1.50 -1.64 14.68
N LEU A 85 -0.91 -0.51 14.28
CA LEU A 85 0.53 -0.39 14.08
C LEU A 85 1.20 -0.02 15.41
N PRO A 86 2.24 -0.75 15.86
CA PRO A 86 2.92 -0.40 17.09
C PRO A 86 3.70 0.92 16.93
N ASP A 87 3.71 1.70 18.01
CA ASP A 87 4.26 3.05 18.02
C ASP A 87 5.77 3.09 17.80
N PHE A 88 6.51 2.06 18.21
CA PHE A 88 7.96 1.96 18.01
C PHE A 88 8.37 2.02 16.53
N ILE A 89 7.47 1.75 15.57
CA ILE A 89 7.75 1.92 14.14
C ILE A 89 8.19 3.35 13.83
N GLN A 90 7.73 4.32 14.62
CA GLN A 90 8.11 5.73 14.48
C GLN A 90 9.62 5.99 14.66
N GLU A 91 10.36 5.06 15.26
CA GLU A 91 11.80 5.14 15.52
C GLU A 91 12.66 4.65 14.33
N PHE A 92 12.04 4.15 13.25
CA PHE A 92 12.76 3.74 12.04
C PHE A 92 13.01 4.94 11.14
N ASP A 93 13.99 5.78 11.51
CA ASP A 93 14.34 6.99 10.76
C ASP A 93 14.69 6.73 9.30
N SER A 94 15.23 5.55 8.97
CA SER A 94 15.61 5.19 7.59
C SER A 94 14.48 4.56 6.77
N LEU A 95 13.25 4.47 7.28
CA LEU A 95 12.17 3.75 6.63
C LEU A 95 11.69 4.48 5.36
N GLU A 96 11.82 3.79 4.22
CA GLU A 96 11.42 4.26 2.89
C GLU A 96 10.13 3.58 2.40
N VAL A 97 9.83 2.38 2.89
CA VAL A 97 8.65 1.59 2.50
C VAL A 97 7.94 1.07 3.74
N LEU A 98 6.64 1.38 3.87
CA LEU A 98 5.75 0.83 4.87
C LEU A 98 4.54 0.22 4.15
N ASP A 99 4.37 -1.09 4.31
CA ASP A 99 3.35 -1.86 3.62
C ASP A 99 2.67 -2.77 4.64
N PHE A 100 1.42 -2.50 4.96
CA PHE A 100 0.64 -3.28 5.92
C PHE A 100 -0.75 -3.62 5.39
N HIS A 101 -0.90 -3.68 4.06
CA HIS A 101 -2.18 -3.98 3.44
C HIS A 101 -2.75 -5.32 3.92
N ASP A 102 -4.07 -5.48 3.87
CA ASP A 102 -4.74 -6.73 4.30
C ASP A 102 -4.47 -7.03 5.79
N ASN A 103 -4.80 -6.04 6.63
CA ASN A 103 -4.83 -6.13 8.08
C ASN A 103 -6.06 -5.37 8.61
N PRO A 104 -6.74 -5.85 9.67
CA PRO A 104 -7.91 -5.20 10.26
C PRO A 104 -7.56 -3.95 11.11
N ILE A 105 -6.72 -3.06 10.59
CA ILE A 105 -6.29 -1.82 11.27
C ILE A 105 -7.36 -0.74 11.08
N ASP A 106 -7.83 -0.17 12.19
CA ASP A 106 -8.89 0.84 12.19
C ASP A 106 -8.39 2.29 12.00
N GLU A 107 -7.11 2.54 12.28
CA GLU A 107 -6.51 3.88 12.19
C GLU A 107 -5.06 3.86 11.70
N LEU A 108 -4.70 4.87 10.90
CA LEU A 108 -3.29 5.19 10.62
C LEU A 108 -2.82 6.17 11.69
N PRO A 109 -1.86 5.81 12.56
CA PRO A 109 -1.49 6.64 13.70
C PRO A 109 -0.85 7.99 13.31
N GLU A 110 -1.01 9.00 14.15
CA GLU A 110 -0.41 10.33 13.94
C GLU A 110 1.14 10.33 13.94
N TRP A 111 1.76 9.28 14.47
CA TRP A 111 3.22 9.15 14.38
C TRP A 111 3.71 8.82 12.97
N VAL A 112 2.82 8.43 12.02
CA VAL A 112 3.23 8.15 10.62
C VAL A 112 3.98 9.34 10.01
N GLY A 113 3.62 10.57 10.38
CA GLY A 113 4.31 11.78 9.93
C GLY A 113 5.76 11.93 10.41
N ARG A 114 6.23 11.07 11.33
CA ARG A 114 7.63 11.02 11.77
C ARG A 114 8.55 10.28 10.79
N LEU A 115 8.00 9.43 9.92
CA LEU A 115 8.75 8.63 8.94
C LEU A 115 9.24 9.49 7.77
N LYS A 116 10.18 10.41 8.01
CA LYS A 116 10.55 11.48 7.05
C LYS A 116 11.05 10.97 5.71
N HIS A 117 11.59 9.76 5.64
CA HIS A 117 12.13 9.15 4.43
C HIS A 117 11.13 8.27 3.68
N LEU A 118 9.87 8.17 4.15
CA LEU A 118 8.86 7.30 3.56
C LEU A 118 8.51 7.74 2.13
N LYS A 119 8.64 6.81 1.19
CA LYS A 119 8.34 6.97 -0.24
C LYS A 119 7.14 6.14 -0.68
N TYR A 120 6.94 4.99 -0.04
CA TYR A 120 5.85 4.06 -0.35
C TYR A 120 5.05 3.78 0.91
N LEU A 121 3.73 3.98 0.81
CA LEU A 121 2.77 3.64 1.85
C LEU A 121 1.61 2.84 1.25
N ASP A 122 1.43 1.62 1.70
CA ASP A 122 0.29 0.78 1.32
C ASP A 122 -0.52 0.39 2.56
N LEU A 123 -1.74 0.91 2.61
CA LEU A 123 -2.72 0.70 3.67
C LEU A 123 -4.01 0.07 3.13
N SER A 124 -3.94 -0.54 1.95
CA SER A 124 -5.09 -1.11 1.26
C SER A 124 -5.69 -2.29 2.05
N LYS A 125 -6.99 -2.56 1.88
CA LYS A 125 -7.69 -3.63 2.62
C LYS A 125 -7.52 -3.49 4.15
N THR A 126 -7.70 -2.28 4.64
CA THR A 126 -7.76 -1.97 6.08
C THR A 126 -9.08 -1.30 6.43
N ASN A 127 -9.36 -1.11 7.72
CA ASN A 127 -10.57 -0.43 8.19
C ASN A 127 -10.35 1.09 8.39
N ILE A 128 -9.23 1.63 7.87
CA ILE A 128 -8.86 3.05 8.03
C ILE A 128 -9.89 3.94 7.34
N LYS A 129 -10.49 4.87 8.09
CA LYS A 129 -11.56 5.76 7.60
C LYS A 129 -11.06 7.12 7.12
N THR A 130 -9.91 7.55 7.63
CA THR A 130 -9.35 8.87 7.38
C THR A 130 -7.82 8.84 7.44
N LEU A 131 -7.17 9.71 6.68
CA LEU A 131 -5.73 9.92 6.78
C LEU A 131 -5.44 10.96 7.90
N PRO A 132 -4.44 10.73 8.77
CA PRO A 132 -4.09 11.64 9.86
C PRO A 132 -3.44 12.92 9.32
N LYS A 133 -3.58 14.04 10.05
CA LYS A 133 -3.04 15.34 9.61
C LYS A 133 -1.52 15.30 9.51
N SER A 134 -0.85 14.54 10.38
CA SER A 134 0.60 14.34 10.35
C SER A 134 1.13 13.76 9.04
N LEU A 135 0.31 13.04 8.27
CA LEU A 135 0.71 12.46 6.98
C LEU A 135 1.30 13.53 6.04
N THR A 136 0.79 14.77 6.10
CA THR A 136 1.28 15.93 5.34
C THR A 136 2.77 16.27 5.58
N SER A 137 3.39 15.68 6.61
CA SER A 137 4.81 15.80 6.92
C SER A 137 5.72 14.92 6.05
N LEU A 138 5.16 13.94 5.32
CA LEU A 138 5.90 13.02 4.47
C LEU A 138 6.31 13.69 3.15
N LYS A 139 7.42 14.43 3.16
CA LYS A 139 7.87 15.25 2.01
C LYS A 139 8.45 14.46 0.84
N HIS A 140 8.57 13.14 0.97
CA HIS A 140 9.14 12.25 -0.05
C HIS A 140 8.16 11.15 -0.49
N LEU A 141 6.88 11.25 -0.13
CA LEU A 141 5.90 10.22 -0.50
C LEU A 141 5.64 10.25 -2.00
N GLU A 142 5.94 9.12 -2.66
CA GLU A 142 5.84 8.91 -4.10
C GLU A 142 4.69 7.98 -4.46
N VAL A 143 4.37 7.02 -3.60
CA VAL A 143 3.32 6.02 -3.82
C VAL A 143 2.44 5.94 -2.59
N ILE A 144 1.12 6.04 -2.80
CA ILE A 144 0.13 5.76 -1.77
C ILE A 144 -1.03 4.93 -2.31
N TYR A 145 -1.28 3.79 -1.68
CA TYR A 145 -2.41 2.92 -1.98
C TYR A 145 -3.31 2.77 -0.75
N PHE A 146 -4.61 2.89 -0.97
CA PHE A 146 -5.65 2.70 0.03
C PHE A 146 -6.92 2.10 -0.59
N ASP A 147 -6.77 1.18 -1.56
CA ASP A 147 -7.92 0.47 -2.12
C ASP A 147 -8.58 -0.43 -1.07
N HIS A 148 -9.89 -0.65 -1.18
CA HIS A 148 -10.66 -1.41 -0.20
C HIS A 148 -10.52 -0.86 1.23
N THR A 149 -10.64 0.45 1.39
CA THR A 149 -10.67 1.12 2.70
C THR A 149 -11.93 1.98 2.81
N PRO A 150 -12.52 2.17 4.00
CA PRO A 150 -13.70 3.03 4.18
C PRO A 150 -13.40 4.54 4.07
N ILE A 151 -12.28 4.93 3.46
CA ILE A 151 -11.91 6.33 3.19
C ILE A 151 -12.89 6.89 2.15
N LYS A 152 -13.61 7.95 2.53
CA LYS A 152 -14.59 8.60 1.66
C LYS A 152 -14.01 9.81 0.96
N GLY A 153 -14.25 9.91 -0.34
CA GLY A 153 -13.85 11.06 -1.15
C GLY A 153 -12.34 11.16 -1.31
N PHE A 154 -11.88 12.28 -1.87
CA PHE A 154 -10.46 12.55 -2.04
C PHE A 154 -9.89 13.18 -0.76
N PRO A 155 -8.96 12.51 -0.02
CA PRO A 155 -8.43 13.06 1.22
C PRO A 155 -7.63 14.34 0.98
N LYS A 156 -7.94 15.41 1.73
CA LYS A 156 -7.25 16.71 1.63
C LYS A 156 -5.75 16.63 1.91
N GLU A 157 -5.32 15.64 2.69
CA GLU A 157 -3.92 15.37 3.02
C GLU A 157 -3.10 15.11 1.76
N LEU A 158 -3.69 14.47 0.73
CA LEU A 158 -3.01 14.13 -0.52
C LEU A 158 -2.53 15.36 -1.30
N PHE A 159 -3.17 16.52 -1.15
CA PHE A 159 -2.71 17.77 -1.78
C PHE A 159 -1.32 18.20 -1.32
N SER A 160 -0.85 17.71 -0.16
CA SER A 160 0.51 17.95 0.32
C SER A 160 1.59 17.25 -0.52
N PHE A 161 1.21 16.25 -1.33
CA PHE A 161 2.12 15.42 -2.14
C PHE A 161 2.07 15.74 -3.64
N LYS A 162 1.44 16.86 -4.03
CA LYS A 162 1.30 17.25 -5.44
C LYS A 162 2.61 17.31 -6.25
N SER A 163 3.73 17.58 -5.59
CA SER A 163 5.07 17.66 -6.22
C SER A 163 5.88 16.35 -6.17
N THR A 164 5.39 15.31 -5.50
CA THR A 164 6.12 14.06 -5.26
C THR A 164 5.37 12.82 -5.69
N LEU A 165 4.04 12.80 -5.56
CA LEU A 165 3.22 11.63 -5.82
C LEU A 165 3.27 11.24 -7.31
N GLN A 166 3.61 9.97 -7.53
CA GLN A 166 3.74 9.32 -8.83
C GLN A 166 2.65 8.29 -9.05
N GLU A 167 2.21 7.62 -7.99
CA GLU A 167 1.21 6.57 -8.07
C GLU A 167 0.17 6.73 -6.95
N LEU A 168 -1.10 6.65 -7.33
CA LEU A 168 -2.23 6.76 -6.44
C LEU A 168 -3.23 5.65 -6.73
N TYR A 169 -3.56 4.87 -5.72
CA TYR A 169 -4.67 3.92 -5.79
C TYR A 169 -5.66 4.22 -4.68
N VAL A 170 -6.90 4.53 -5.07
CA VAL A 170 -8.00 4.87 -4.17
C VAL A 170 -9.00 3.73 -4.12
N ASP A 171 -9.86 3.69 -3.09
CA ASP A 171 -10.96 2.72 -3.04
C ASP A 171 -12.11 3.12 -3.98
N GLU A 172 -13.05 3.94 -3.50
CA GLU A 172 -14.18 4.43 -4.25
C GLU A 172 -14.25 5.96 -4.18
N LEU A 173 -14.37 6.59 -5.33
CA LEU A 173 -14.40 8.03 -5.47
C LEU A 173 -15.50 8.45 -6.44
N GLU A 174 -16.35 9.38 -6.02
CA GLU A 174 -17.37 9.94 -6.92
C GLU A 174 -16.73 10.68 -8.10
N GLU A 175 -15.81 11.59 -7.81
CA GLU A 175 -15.03 12.31 -8.83
C GLU A 175 -13.66 12.74 -8.30
N LEU A 176 -12.70 12.91 -9.20
CA LEU A 176 -11.42 13.53 -8.87
C LEU A 176 -11.60 15.04 -8.65
N PRO A 177 -10.85 15.66 -7.70
CA PRO A 177 -10.86 17.10 -7.52
C PRO A 177 -10.26 17.81 -8.74
N GLU A 178 -10.63 19.07 -8.98
CA GLU A 178 -10.06 19.88 -10.07
C GLU A 178 -8.55 20.10 -9.88
N GLU A 179 -8.13 20.19 -8.62
CA GLU A 179 -6.75 20.31 -8.18
C GLU A 179 -5.91 19.06 -8.47
N ILE A 180 -6.49 17.96 -8.97
CA ILE A 180 -5.69 16.81 -9.44
C ILE A 180 -4.71 17.21 -10.55
N SER A 181 -5.02 18.28 -11.28
CA SER A 181 -4.15 18.91 -12.27
C SER A 181 -2.81 19.42 -11.71
N ASP A 182 -2.71 19.65 -10.41
CA ASP A 182 -1.48 20.06 -9.73
C ASP A 182 -0.46 18.92 -9.57
N PHE A 183 -0.89 17.65 -9.69
CA PHE A 183 -0.07 16.47 -9.44
C PHE A 183 0.84 16.13 -10.63
N LYS A 184 1.81 17.01 -10.93
CA LYS A 184 2.61 16.96 -12.18
C LYS A 184 3.46 15.69 -12.36
N LYS A 185 3.67 14.90 -11.31
CA LYS A 185 4.43 13.63 -11.37
C LYS A 185 3.55 12.39 -11.41
N LEU A 186 2.22 12.53 -11.29
CA LEU A 186 1.29 11.42 -11.23
C LEU A 186 1.22 10.68 -12.57
N LYS A 187 1.76 9.47 -12.60
CA LYS A 187 1.83 8.59 -13.77
C LYS A 187 0.78 7.48 -13.72
N LEU A 188 0.42 7.05 -12.51
CA LEU A 188 -0.54 5.98 -12.29
C LEU A 188 -1.68 6.45 -11.42
N ILE A 189 -2.90 6.19 -11.88
CA ILE A 189 -4.10 6.31 -11.06
C ILE A 189 -4.93 5.04 -11.13
N GLY A 190 -5.42 4.58 -9.97
CA GLY A 190 -6.31 3.42 -9.89
C GLY A 190 -7.40 3.59 -8.82
N GLY A 191 -8.48 2.83 -8.97
CA GLY A 191 -9.61 2.82 -8.05
C GLY A 191 -10.96 2.86 -8.77
N LYS A 192 -12.06 2.81 -8.02
CA LYS A 192 -13.41 2.93 -8.58
C LYS A 192 -13.81 4.39 -8.66
N ILE A 193 -13.67 5.01 -9.83
CA ILE A 193 -13.92 6.44 -10.03
C ILE A 193 -15.22 6.62 -10.84
N HIS A 194 -16.29 7.09 -10.20
CA HIS A 194 -17.63 7.15 -10.82
C HIS A 194 -17.83 8.29 -11.82
N SER A 195 -16.90 9.24 -11.86
CA SER A 195 -16.86 10.34 -12.82
C SER A 195 -15.43 10.52 -13.33
N PHE A 196 -15.25 10.39 -14.64
CA PHE A 196 -13.96 10.59 -15.30
C PHE A 196 -13.61 12.06 -15.53
N LYS A 197 -14.39 12.99 -14.96
CA LYS A 197 -14.12 14.43 -15.01
C LYS A 197 -12.72 14.71 -14.45
N HIS A 198 -12.03 15.68 -15.06
CA HIS A 198 -10.67 16.09 -14.73
C HIS A 198 -9.55 15.09 -15.08
N LEU A 199 -9.86 13.87 -15.55
CA LEU A 199 -8.82 12.98 -16.07
C LEU A 199 -8.06 13.59 -17.26
N ASP A 200 -8.71 14.46 -18.05
CA ASP A 200 -8.10 15.24 -19.12
C ASP A 200 -7.05 16.26 -18.63
N LYS A 201 -7.05 16.58 -17.33
CA LYS A 201 -6.12 17.54 -16.73
C LYS A 201 -4.80 16.91 -16.26
N ILE A 202 -4.62 15.61 -16.50
CA ILE A 202 -3.43 14.84 -16.08
C ILE A 202 -2.78 14.20 -17.32
N PRO A 203 -2.23 15.02 -18.27
CA PRO A 203 -1.75 14.53 -19.56
C PRO A 203 -0.52 13.60 -19.48
N GLN A 204 0.14 13.54 -18.33
CA GLN A 204 1.29 12.70 -18.06
C GLN A 204 0.96 11.28 -17.56
N LEU A 205 -0.34 10.92 -17.45
CA LEU A 205 -0.73 9.57 -17.05
C LEU A 205 -0.21 8.52 -18.05
N GLU A 206 0.45 7.51 -17.50
CA GLU A 206 0.99 6.34 -18.20
C GLU A 206 0.11 5.12 -18.00
N VAL A 207 -0.54 5.01 -16.85
CA VAL A 207 -1.32 3.84 -16.43
C VAL A 207 -2.60 4.27 -15.72
N ILE A 208 -3.74 3.71 -16.16
CA ILE A 208 -5.06 4.00 -15.58
C ILE A 208 -5.76 2.69 -15.26
N TYR A 209 -6.06 2.45 -13.97
CA TYR A 209 -6.78 1.29 -13.45
C TYR A 209 -8.14 1.67 -12.85
N ILE A 210 -9.14 1.91 -13.69
CA ILE A 210 -10.46 2.39 -13.24
C ILE A 210 -11.57 1.34 -13.42
N ASN A 211 -11.24 0.09 -13.06
CA ASN A 211 -12.18 -1.03 -13.14
C ASN A 211 -13.42 -0.80 -12.26
N ASP A 212 -14.54 -1.41 -12.62
CA ASP A 212 -15.82 -1.34 -11.87
C ASP A 212 -16.31 0.11 -11.66
N SER A 213 -15.91 1.03 -12.55
CA SER A 213 -16.30 2.44 -12.48
C SER A 213 -17.67 2.66 -13.12
N LYS A 214 -18.48 3.52 -12.49
CA LYS A 214 -19.84 3.85 -12.93
C LYS A 214 -19.92 5.00 -13.95
N ALA A 215 -18.78 5.52 -14.39
CA ALA A 215 -18.72 6.65 -15.30
C ALA A 215 -19.29 6.30 -16.68
N LYS A 216 -20.10 7.21 -17.24
CA LYS A 216 -20.75 7.02 -18.55
C LYS A 216 -19.87 7.42 -19.73
N ASN A 217 -19.03 8.43 -19.53
CA ASN A 217 -18.25 9.09 -20.58
C ASN A 217 -16.91 9.57 -20.02
N PHE A 218 -15.89 9.54 -20.88
CA PHE A 218 -14.67 10.33 -20.67
C PHE A 218 -14.91 11.82 -20.98
N PRO A 219 -14.08 12.73 -20.46
CA PRO A 219 -14.09 14.14 -20.86
C PRO A 219 -13.93 14.29 -22.39
N ALA A 220 -14.56 15.32 -22.97
CA ALA A 220 -14.50 15.56 -24.41
C ALA A 220 -13.07 15.75 -24.92
N ASP A 221 -12.23 16.41 -24.10
CA ASP A 221 -10.82 16.70 -24.39
C ASP A 221 -9.87 15.62 -23.85
N PHE A 222 -10.38 14.44 -23.48
CA PHE A 222 -9.54 13.33 -23.02
C PHE A 222 -8.75 12.74 -24.20
N GLY A 223 -7.62 13.38 -24.53
CA GLY A 223 -6.60 12.90 -25.46
C GLY A 223 -6.07 13.97 -26.42
N PRO A 224 -5.00 13.67 -27.20
CA PRO A 224 -4.21 12.45 -27.20
C PRO A 224 -3.27 12.35 -25.98
N ILE A 225 -3.46 11.33 -25.14
CA ILE A 225 -2.53 11.05 -24.03
C ILE A 225 -1.42 10.16 -24.60
N HIS A 226 -0.41 10.78 -25.20
CA HIS A 226 0.67 10.07 -25.90
C HIS A 226 1.49 9.13 -25.00
N HIS A 227 1.43 9.33 -23.69
CA HIS A 227 2.14 8.52 -22.70
C HIS A 227 1.33 7.33 -22.17
N LEU A 228 0.03 7.26 -22.47
CA LEU A 228 -0.84 6.22 -21.92
C LEU A 228 -0.47 4.85 -22.51
N SER A 229 0.15 4.02 -21.68
CA SER A 229 0.59 2.67 -22.02
C SER A 229 -0.49 1.63 -21.70
N ASN A 230 -1.20 1.83 -20.58
CA ASN A 230 -2.12 0.86 -20.02
C ASN A 230 -3.43 1.55 -19.59
N LEU A 231 -4.55 1.11 -20.16
CA LEU A 231 -5.90 1.54 -19.77
C LEU A 231 -6.75 0.32 -19.43
N HIS A 232 -7.06 0.15 -18.14
CA HIS A 232 -7.87 -0.94 -17.62
C HIS A 232 -9.26 -0.41 -17.26
N LEU A 233 -10.26 -0.96 -17.96
CA LEU A 233 -11.68 -0.60 -17.86
C LEU A 233 -12.56 -1.84 -17.63
N TYR A 234 -12.05 -2.81 -16.89
CA TYR A 234 -12.77 -4.05 -16.61
C TYR A 234 -14.06 -3.76 -15.82
N ASP A 235 -15.18 -4.38 -16.18
CA ASP A 235 -16.48 -4.20 -15.54
C ASP A 235 -17.05 -2.75 -15.55
N CYS A 236 -16.59 -1.87 -16.44
CA CYS A 236 -17.15 -0.52 -16.65
C CYS A 236 -18.47 -0.53 -17.45
N LYS A 237 -19.50 -1.19 -16.92
CA LYS A 237 -20.78 -1.50 -17.61
C LYS A 237 -21.60 -0.28 -18.06
N TYR A 238 -21.34 0.89 -17.49
CA TYR A 238 -22.05 2.13 -17.80
C TYR A 238 -21.37 2.98 -18.88
N LEU A 239 -20.13 2.63 -19.24
CA LEU A 239 -19.34 3.38 -20.20
C LEU A 239 -19.93 3.23 -21.61
N THR A 240 -20.36 4.34 -22.19
CA THR A 240 -21.07 4.33 -23.47
C THR A 240 -20.14 4.45 -24.68
N LYS A 241 -18.99 5.11 -24.52
CA LYS A 241 -18.03 5.37 -25.60
C LYS A 241 -16.63 5.59 -25.06
N LEU A 242 -15.64 5.06 -25.81
CA LEU A 242 -14.23 5.42 -25.64
C LEU A 242 -13.88 6.69 -26.44
N PRO A 243 -13.04 7.59 -25.90
CA PRO A 243 -12.60 8.78 -26.62
C PRO A 243 -11.84 8.41 -27.90
N LEU A 244 -12.21 9.07 -29.00
CA LEU A 244 -11.66 8.79 -30.34
C LEU A 244 -10.14 9.02 -30.43
N THR A 245 -9.63 9.88 -29.55
CA THR A 245 -8.24 10.32 -29.40
C THR A 245 -7.34 9.33 -28.68
N LEU A 246 -7.87 8.24 -28.09
CA LEU A 246 -7.07 7.18 -27.45
C LEU A 246 -6.20 6.38 -28.44
N GLY A 247 -6.32 6.64 -29.74
CA GLY A 247 -5.53 6.00 -30.78
C GLY A 247 -5.90 4.53 -31.00
N LYS A 248 -5.54 4.01 -32.17
CA LYS A 248 -5.66 2.57 -32.51
C LYS A 248 -4.51 1.77 -31.88
N GLY A 249 -4.28 1.94 -30.58
CA GLY A 249 -3.21 1.26 -29.86
C GLY A 249 -3.46 -0.25 -29.78
N LYS A 250 -2.42 -1.07 -30.00
CA LYS A 250 -2.45 -2.55 -29.90
C LYS A 250 -2.82 -3.10 -28.50
N HIS A 251 -3.07 -2.23 -27.52
CA HIS A 251 -3.19 -2.54 -26.09
C HIS A 251 -4.58 -2.25 -25.50
N LEU A 252 -5.54 -1.81 -26.33
CA LEU A 252 -6.95 -1.81 -25.93
C LEU A 252 -7.40 -3.27 -25.84
N GLY A 253 -7.30 -3.83 -24.65
CA GLY A 253 -7.69 -5.20 -24.35
C GLY A 253 -9.08 -5.48 -24.92
N SER A 254 -9.12 -6.43 -25.86
CA SER A 254 -10.35 -6.94 -26.42
C SER A 254 -11.19 -7.56 -25.30
N ARG A 255 -12.20 -6.84 -24.84
CA ARG A 255 -13.55 -7.31 -24.48
C ARG A 255 -14.30 -6.12 -23.88
N TYR A 256 -15.27 -5.63 -24.65
CA TYR A 256 -16.44 -4.94 -24.11
C TYR A 256 -17.14 -5.85 -23.11
#